data_AF-A0A0C9X6Y3-F1
#
_entry.id   AF-A0A0C9X6Y3-F1
#
_cell.length_a   1.000
_cell.length_b   1.000
_cell.length_c   1.000
_cell.angle_alpha   90.00
_cell.angle_beta   90.00
_cell.angle_gamma   90.00
#
_symmetry.space_group_name_H-M   'P 1'
#
loop_
_entity.id
_entity.type
_entity.pdbx_description
1 polymer ?
#
loop_
_entity_poly.entity_id
_entity_poly.type
_entity_poly.pdbx_seq_one_letter_code
_entity_poly.pdbx_strand_id
1 'polypeptide(L)'
;MLRYSPGLPLRSVFLASRNLSKCPCSSRLLLHRDAHSVSTSNSPENSQRNPGFIPVGPFWLLALIASGGLGYAIARYTEEPPVPKAAEPKFGTPEDFSRAIGELKGTLGKDRVSTDPEDLFIHGFSANDYHPDAPHSVVVYPSSTEDVVKIVKIATKHRMPVTPYSGATSLEGHYRGHSTGGICVDMSNMDKILEIHEADSDLVCQPGAGWMDINDTLKQKGIPLFFPIDPAPSATIGGMLSTGCSGTNAVRYGTAKAEWFLNATVVLPSGEVIKTRRRSRKSSAGFDTTKLFIGAEGTLGIITEVTIRLAPLLPTSVAVVQFPDVRKATEAVREVMNRGVGIQCVELVDDEFIRATNKHGMSKRKWPVKDSLFFKFQGHSKESLKDTARVVKEVVEQARFGGTGFHVAHDEQEASDLWADRKNAYYSSLALVEGSKGWPTDVCVPVSKLPDLVYDTKKDLAEFGLVSTIVGHVGDGNFHALILFKTDEEMAKAKQVIHRMVKRAISLDGTCTGEHGVGIGKKEYLVEELGAGTVKLMRTVKDAIDPLGLFNPGKVSISFEVLLVSPLMLV
;
A
#
# COMPACT_ATOMS: atom_id res chain seq x y z
N MET A 1 20.52 17.25 35.04
CA MET A 1 20.00 17.94 36.24
C MET A 1 18.49 18.05 36.10
N LEU A 2 17.75 17.29 36.93
CA LEU A 2 16.58 17.71 37.70
C LEU A 2 15.89 16.43 38.18
N ARG A 3 15.99 16.24 39.49
CA ARG A 3 15.44 15.13 40.28
C ARG A 3 14.01 15.48 40.65
N TYR A 4 13.09 14.52 40.68
CA TYR A 4 11.98 14.55 41.63
C TYR A 4 11.66 13.15 42.13
N SER A 5 11.64 13.03 43.47
CA SER A 5 11.35 11.82 44.25
C SER A 5 9.84 11.61 44.49
N PRO A 6 9.41 10.40 44.89
CA PRO A 6 8.01 9.96 44.93
C PRO A 6 7.40 9.93 46.36
N GLY A 7 6.06 9.77 46.47
CA GLY A 7 5.40 9.35 47.71
C GLY A 7 3.86 9.41 47.75
N LEU A 8 3.20 8.26 47.53
CA LEU A 8 2.10 7.58 48.30
C LEU A 8 0.85 8.36 48.84
N PRO A 9 -0.28 7.70 49.23
CA PRO A 9 -0.64 6.27 49.19
C PRO A 9 -2.05 5.91 48.63
N LEU A 10 -2.20 4.60 48.46
CA LEU A 10 -3.42 3.78 48.31
C LEU A 10 -4.64 4.22 49.15
N ARG A 11 -5.81 4.18 48.51
CA ARG A 11 -7.08 3.80 49.17
C ARG A 11 -7.88 2.83 48.32
N SER A 12 -8.22 1.74 48.99
CA SER A 12 -9.11 0.64 48.61
C SER A 12 -10.57 1.09 48.55
N VAL A 13 -11.31 0.63 47.54
CA VAL A 13 -12.76 0.48 47.60
C VAL A 13 -13.14 -0.87 47.00
N PHE A 14 -13.62 -1.74 47.89
CA PHE A 14 -14.41 -2.93 47.58
C PHE A 14 -15.72 -2.52 46.90
N LEU A 15 -16.12 -3.22 45.84
CA LEU A 15 -17.52 -3.50 45.59
C LEU A 15 -17.68 -4.75 44.73
N ALA A 16 -18.53 -5.63 45.25
CA ALA A 16 -18.82 -6.97 44.79
C ALA A 16 -19.54 -6.98 43.44
N SER A 17 -19.16 -7.90 42.54
CA SER A 17 -20.07 -8.36 41.49
C SER A 17 -20.51 -9.79 41.81
N ARG A 18 -21.82 -9.92 42.02
CA ARG A 18 -22.52 -11.20 42.18
C ARG A 18 -22.68 -11.85 40.82
N ASN A 19 -22.46 -13.16 40.84
CA ASN A 19 -22.92 -14.18 39.91
C ASN A 19 -24.21 -13.82 39.16
N LEU A 20 -24.18 -13.93 37.83
CA LEU A 20 -25.35 -14.36 37.06
C LEU A 20 -24.98 -15.57 36.20
N SER A 21 -25.72 -16.62 36.49
CA SER A 21 -25.73 -17.95 35.92
C SER A 21 -26.26 -17.99 34.49
N LYS A 22 -25.54 -18.76 33.67
CA LYS A 22 -26.02 -19.74 32.68
C LYS A 22 -27.49 -19.64 32.22
N CYS A 23 -27.67 -19.45 30.91
CA CYS A 23 -28.77 -20.01 30.14
C CYS A 23 -28.19 -20.66 28.87
N PRO A 24 -28.43 -21.96 28.61
CA PRO A 24 -28.13 -22.58 27.33
C PRO A 24 -29.41 -22.68 26.48
N CYS A 25 -29.34 -22.31 25.20
CA CYS A 25 -30.32 -22.80 24.23
C CYS A 25 -29.65 -23.02 22.88
N SER A 26 -29.32 -24.29 22.65
CA SER A 26 -29.14 -24.87 21.34
C SER A 26 -30.50 -25.07 20.67
N SER A 27 -30.63 -24.71 19.40
CA SER A 27 -31.48 -25.49 18.50
C SER A 27 -30.93 -25.42 17.08
N ARG A 28 -30.53 -26.60 16.59
CA ARG A 28 -30.26 -26.90 15.19
C ARG A 28 -31.58 -26.81 14.42
N LEU A 29 -31.63 -26.05 13.33
CA LEU A 29 -32.63 -26.26 12.30
C LEU A 29 -32.10 -27.30 11.31
N LEU A 30 -32.72 -28.48 11.32
CA LEU A 30 -32.68 -29.46 10.24
C LEU A 30 -33.91 -29.22 9.35
N LEU A 31 -33.69 -28.92 8.08
CA LEU A 31 -34.74 -28.82 7.07
C LEU A 31 -35.16 -30.24 6.64
N HIS A 32 -36.47 -30.49 6.75
CA HIS A 32 -37.12 -31.71 6.30
C HIS A 32 -37.25 -31.72 4.77
N ARG A 33 -36.97 -32.91 4.21
CA ARG A 33 -37.28 -33.34 2.84
C ARG A 33 -38.79 -33.47 2.66
N ASP A 34 -39.28 -33.06 1.50
CA ASP A 34 -40.47 -33.66 0.86
C ASP A 34 -40.05 -34.41 -0.40
N ALA A 35 -40.64 -35.59 -0.54
CA ALA A 35 -40.36 -36.61 -1.54
C ALA A 35 -41.54 -36.72 -2.50
N HIS A 36 -41.27 -36.98 -3.78
CA HIS A 36 -42.23 -37.67 -4.64
C HIS A 36 -41.51 -38.63 -5.59
N SER A 37 -41.66 -39.92 -5.27
CA SER A 37 -41.42 -41.07 -6.13
C SER A 37 -42.61 -41.26 -7.08
N VAL A 38 -42.37 -41.44 -8.38
CA VAL A 38 -43.39 -41.83 -9.34
C VAL A 38 -43.08 -43.22 -9.91
N SER A 39 -44.15 -44.01 -9.97
CA SER A 39 -44.29 -45.41 -10.28
C SER A 39 -44.01 -45.80 -11.73
N THR A 40 -43.60 -47.05 -11.89
CA THR A 40 -43.50 -47.82 -13.13
C THR A 40 -44.87 -48.33 -13.61
N SER A 41 -45.17 -48.20 -14.92
CA SER A 41 -46.00 -49.16 -15.67
C SER A 41 -45.82 -49.00 -17.20
N ASN A 42 -46.03 -50.11 -17.90
CA ASN A 42 -45.53 -50.49 -19.24
C ASN A 42 -46.21 -49.88 -20.46
N SER A 43 -45.49 -49.85 -21.60
CA SER A 43 -45.77 -50.50 -22.92
C SER A 43 -45.13 -49.71 -24.10
N PRO A 44 -44.95 -50.27 -25.32
CA PRO A 44 -44.38 -51.56 -25.72
C PRO A 44 -43.21 -51.40 -26.73
N GLU A 45 -42.61 -52.54 -27.12
CA GLU A 45 -41.51 -52.69 -28.08
C GLU A 45 -41.68 -51.90 -29.39
N ASN A 46 -40.61 -51.23 -29.84
CA ASN A 46 -40.34 -51.09 -31.26
C ASN A 46 -38.82 -50.99 -31.54
N SER A 47 -38.37 -51.81 -32.48
CA SER A 47 -36.98 -52.04 -32.86
C SER A 47 -36.27 -50.83 -33.46
N GLN A 48 -35.09 -50.43 -32.95
CA GLN A 48 -34.13 -49.57 -33.65
C GLN A 48 -32.69 -49.95 -33.23
N ARG A 49 -31.96 -50.69 -34.07
CA ARG A 49 -30.96 -50.21 -35.05
C ARG A 49 -29.84 -49.35 -34.43
N ASN A 50 -28.62 -49.90 -34.44
CA ASN A 50 -27.35 -49.20 -34.24
C ASN A 50 -27.30 -47.89 -35.04
N PRO A 51 -26.92 -46.74 -34.44
CA PRO A 51 -26.58 -45.57 -35.23
C PRO A 51 -25.19 -45.80 -35.83
N GLY A 52 -25.18 -46.03 -37.15
CA GLY A 52 -23.96 -46.08 -37.94
C GLY A 52 -23.20 -44.76 -37.87
N PHE A 53 -21.87 -44.86 -37.88
CA PHE A 53 -20.95 -43.76 -38.12
C PHE A 53 -21.37 -43.00 -39.39
N ILE A 54 -21.74 -41.73 -39.25
CA ILE A 54 -21.94 -40.82 -40.37
C ILE A 54 -20.57 -40.25 -40.73
N PRO A 55 -20.03 -40.49 -41.94
CA PRO A 55 -18.78 -39.88 -42.35
C PRO A 55 -19.02 -38.39 -42.55
N VAL A 56 -18.28 -37.58 -41.79
CA VAL A 56 -18.30 -36.12 -41.89
C VAL A 56 -17.65 -35.76 -43.23
N GLY A 57 -18.46 -35.62 -44.27
CA GLY A 57 -17.99 -35.27 -45.61
C GLY A 57 -17.27 -33.91 -45.62
N PRO A 58 -16.41 -33.64 -46.62
CA PRO A 58 -15.59 -32.42 -46.73
C PRO A 58 -16.39 -31.11 -46.63
N PHE A 59 -17.70 -31.17 -46.93
CA PHE A 59 -18.62 -30.05 -46.81
C PHE A 59 -18.83 -29.55 -45.38
N TRP A 60 -18.86 -30.46 -44.39
CA TRP A 60 -19.04 -30.10 -42.98
C TRP A 60 -17.76 -29.52 -42.36
N LEU A 61 -16.60 -29.96 -42.83
CA LEU A 61 -15.30 -29.39 -42.44
C LEU A 61 -15.16 -27.95 -42.96
N LEU A 62 -15.58 -27.70 -44.21
CA LEU A 62 -15.62 -26.37 -44.80
C LEU A 62 -16.61 -25.45 -44.08
N ALA A 63 -17.78 -25.96 -43.68
CA ALA A 63 -18.75 -25.17 -42.91
C ALA A 63 -18.21 -24.77 -41.52
N LEU A 64 -17.48 -25.67 -40.84
CA LEU A 64 -16.84 -25.38 -39.55
C LEU A 64 -15.70 -24.37 -39.67
N ILE A 65 -14.86 -24.49 -40.72
CA ILE A 65 -13.80 -23.53 -41.01
C ILE A 65 -14.39 -22.16 -41.38
N ALA A 66 -15.47 -22.13 -42.15
CA ALA A 66 -16.16 -20.89 -42.50
C ALA A 66 -16.83 -20.24 -41.28
N SER A 67 -17.47 -21.01 -40.40
CA SER A 67 -18.05 -20.49 -39.16
C SER A 67 -17.00 -20.02 -38.15
N GLY A 68 -15.89 -20.74 -38.04
CA GLY A 68 -14.75 -20.35 -37.20
C GLY A 68 -14.04 -19.11 -37.72
N GLY A 69 -13.85 -19.03 -39.05
CA GLY A 69 -13.27 -17.87 -39.72
C GLY A 69 -14.18 -16.63 -39.63
N LEU A 70 -15.49 -16.80 -39.79
CA LEU A 70 -16.46 -15.73 -39.61
C LEU A 70 -16.56 -15.28 -38.15
N GLY A 71 -16.55 -16.22 -37.19
CA GLY A 71 -16.50 -15.90 -35.76
C GLY A 71 -15.22 -15.16 -35.36
N TYR A 72 -14.07 -15.56 -35.91
CA TYR A 72 -12.79 -14.87 -35.70
C TYR A 72 -12.76 -13.49 -36.36
N ALA A 73 -13.30 -13.37 -37.58
CA ALA A 73 -13.41 -12.10 -38.28
C ALA A 73 -14.35 -11.14 -37.57
N ILE A 74 -15.53 -11.61 -37.11
CA ILE A 74 -16.47 -10.80 -36.33
C ILE A 74 -15.83 -10.39 -35.00
N ALA A 75 -15.14 -11.29 -34.29
CA ALA A 75 -14.45 -10.93 -33.05
C ALA A 75 -13.31 -9.91 -33.26
N ARG A 76 -12.69 -9.89 -34.45
CA ARG A 76 -11.70 -8.86 -34.83
C ARG A 76 -12.32 -7.57 -35.37
N TYR A 77 -13.54 -7.62 -35.92
CA TYR A 77 -14.25 -6.46 -36.50
C TYR A 77 -15.28 -5.83 -35.56
N THR A 78 -15.66 -6.49 -34.48
CA THR A 78 -16.27 -5.83 -33.33
C THR A 78 -15.18 -5.02 -32.64
N GLU A 79 -14.82 -3.89 -33.26
CA GLU A 79 -14.21 -2.79 -32.53
C GLU A 79 -15.11 -2.52 -31.33
N GLU A 80 -14.56 -2.61 -30.12
CA GLU A 80 -15.24 -2.00 -28.98
C GLU A 80 -15.56 -0.55 -29.39
N PRO A 81 -16.80 -0.07 -29.21
CA PRO A 81 -17.14 1.29 -29.59
C PRO A 81 -16.09 2.23 -28.97
N PRO A 82 -15.49 3.13 -29.77
CA PRO A 82 -14.44 4.00 -29.28
C PRO A 82 -14.94 4.68 -28.02
N VAL A 83 -14.23 4.45 -26.92
CA VAL A 83 -14.53 5.12 -25.65
C VAL A 83 -14.58 6.61 -25.97
N PRO A 84 -15.67 7.33 -25.61
CA PRO A 84 -15.70 8.78 -25.81
C PRO A 84 -14.40 9.33 -25.22
N LYS A 85 -13.63 10.05 -26.04
CA LYS A 85 -12.44 10.77 -25.57
C LYS A 85 -12.92 11.69 -24.45
N ALA A 86 -12.71 11.29 -23.19
CA ALA A 86 -12.89 12.23 -22.10
C ALA A 86 -11.91 13.36 -22.37
N ALA A 87 -12.46 14.57 -22.52
CA ALA A 87 -11.70 15.75 -22.88
C ALA A 87 -10.55 15.93 -21.88
N GLU A 88 -9.36 16.25 -22.37
CA GLU A 88 -8.27 16.57 -21.47
C GLU A 88 -8.67 17.75 -20.55
N PRO A 89 -8.23 17.75 -19.29
CA PRO A 89 -8.53 18.83 -18.36
C PRO A 89 -8.10 20.17 -18.94
N LYS A 90 -9.04 21.11 -19.09
CA LYS A 90 -8.73 22.47 -19.53
C LYS A 90 -8.52 23.36 -18.31
N PHE A 91 -7.26 23.55 -17.94
CA PHE A 91 -6.86 24.41 -16.82
C PHE A 91 -6.95 25.90 -17.14
N GLY A 92 -6.99 26.73 -16.09
CA GLY A 92 -6.97 28.18 -16.18
C GLY A 92 -5.65 28.74 -16.71
N THR A 93 -5.69 30.00 -17.12
CA THR A 93 -4.51 30.78 -17.57
C THR A 93 -3.64 31.23 -16.39
N PRO A 94 -2.39 31.67 -16.62
CA PRO A 94 -1.57 32.29 -15.57
C PRO A 94 -2.27 33.47 -14.87
N GLU A 95 -3.09 34.25 -15.59
CA GLU A 95 -3.90 35.33 -15.04
C GLU A 95 -5.03 34.80 -14.14
N ASP A 96 -5.66 33.67 -14.50
CA ASP A 96 -6.63 32.98 -13.62
C ASP A 96 -5.96 32.53 -12.33
N PHE A 97 -4.75 31.96 -12.41
CA PHE A 97 -4.03 31.48 -11.23
C PHE A 97 -3.62 32.64 -10.33
N SER A 98 -3.20 33.77 -10.91
CA SER A 98 -2.90 34.99 -10.17
C SER A 98 -4.12 35.53 -9.41
N ARG A 99 -5.31 35.50 -10.05
CA ARG A 99 -6.58 35.85 -9.39
C ARG A 99 -6.94 34.86 -8.28
N ALA A 100 -6.78 33.56 -8.51
CA ALA A 100 -7.02 32.52 -7.52
C ALA A 100 -6.14 32.73 -6.27
N ILE A 101 -4.85 33.00 -6.45
CA ILE A 101 -3.92 33.29 -5.35
C ILE A 101 -4.35 34.52 -4.55
N GLY A 102 -4.81 35.58 -5.22
CA GLY A 102 -5.37 36.77 -4.57
C GLY A 102 -6.60 36.44 -3.71
N GLU A 103 -7.53 35.66 -4.25
CA GLU A 103 -8.74 35.20 -3.54
C GLU A 103 -8.39 34.28 -2.37
N LEU A 104 -7.42 33.37 -2.52
CA LEU A 104 -6.93 32.50 -1.44
C LEU A 104 -6.36 33.34 -0.29
N LYS A 105 -5.51 34.34 -0.59
CA LYS A 105 -4.94 35.26 0.42
C LYS A 105 -6.03 36.04 1.15
N GLY A 106 -7.07 36.49 0.44
CA GLY A 106 -8.21 37.18 1.05
C GLY A 106 -9.10 36.25 1.91
N THR A 107 -9.21 34.99 1.52
CA THR A 107 -10.12 34.01 2.16
C THR A 107 -9.52 33.32 3.37
N LEU A 108 -8.25 32.94 3.29
CA LEU A 108 -7.54 32.21 4.36
C LEU A 108 -6.70 33.14 5.24
N GLY A 109 -6.40 34.35 4.78
CA GLY A 109 -5.40 35.22 5.39
C GLY A 109 -4.00 34.96 4.81
N LYS A 110 -3.16 35.99 4.82
CA LYS A 110 -1.84 35.98 4.14
C LYS A 110 -0.89 34.94 4.74
N ASP A 111 -0.95 34.71 6.05
CA ASP A 111 -0.02 33.81 6.75
C ASP A 111 -0.24 32.33 6.44
N ARG A 112 -1.38 31.97 5.84
CA ARG A 112 -1.74 30.59 5.47
C ARG A 112 -1.64 30.34 3.97
N VAL A 113 -1.09 31.29 3.20
CA VAL A 113 -0.96 31.21 1.75
C VAL A 113 0.43 31.67 1.33
N SER A 114 1.26 30.71 0.95
CA SER A 114 2.65 30.93 0.58
C SER A 114 2.85 30.91 -0.93
N THR A 115 3.56 31.90 -1.42
CA THR A 115 4.12 31.97 -2.78
C THR A 115 5.63 32.14 -2.72
N ASP A 116 6.23 31.77 -1.59
CA ASP A 116 7.68 31.85 -1.40
C ASP A 116 8.37 30.76 -2.25
N PRO A 117 9.40 31.09 -3.04
CA PRO A 117 10.05 30.12 -3.92
C PRO A 117 10.61 28.88 -3.21
N GLU A 118 11.11 29.01 -1.98
CA GLU A 118 11.66 27.89 -1.21
C GLU A 118 10.54 26.96 -0.75
N ASP A 119 9.43 27.54 -0.27
CA ASP A 119 8.26 26.76 0.15
C ASP A 119 7.62 26.00 -1.02
N LEU A 120 7.52 26.64 -2.19
CA LEU A 120 7.03 26.00 -3.42
C LEU A 120 7.95 24.87 -3.88
N PHE A 121 9.27 25.04 -3.72
CA PHE A 121 10.25 24.02 -4.08
C PHE A 121 10.15 22.81 -3.16
N ILE A 122 10.14 23.00 -1.84
CA ILE A 122 10.07 21.90 -0.86
C ILE A 122 8.78 21.08 -1.06
N HIS A 123 7.66 21.74 -1.35
CA HIS A 123 6.38 21.08 -1.64
C HIS A 123 6.30 20.43 -3.04
N GLY A 124 7.28 20.69 -3.90
CA GLY A 124 7.41 20.12 -5.25
C GLY A 124 8.60 19.17 -5.42
N PHE A 125 9.37 18.91 -4.36
CA PHE A 125 10.64 18.18 -4.40
C PHE A 125 10.69 17.03 -3.38
N SER A 126 11.49 15.99 -3.66
CA SER A 126 11.78 14.87 -2.76
C SER A 126 13.22 14.45 -2.94
N ALA A 127 13.95 14.30 -1.85
CA ALA A 127 15.28 13.70 -1.87
C ALA A 127 15.23 12.16 -1.85
N ASN A 128 14.04 11.56 -1.72
CA ASN A 128 13.84 10.13 -1.53
C ASN A 128 13.31 9.43 -2.78
N ASP A 129 13.12 10.15 -3.89
CA ASP A 129 12.70 9.58 -5.17
C ASP A 129 13.56 10.10 -6.34
N TYR A 130 13.23 9.64 -7.55
CA TYR A 130 13.95 9.94 -8.79
C TYR A 130 13.15 10.88 -9.71
N HIS A 131 11.97 11.33 -9.30
CA HIS A 131 11.11 12.15 -10.14
C HIS A 131 11.64 13.58 -10.23
N PRO A 132 11.58 14.22 -11.42
CA PRO A 132 11.90 15.64 -11.55
C PRO A 132 11.10 16.48 -10.56
N ASP A 133 11.71 17.57 -10.12
CA ASP A 133 11.03 18.58 -9.32
C ASP A 133 9.93 19.25 -10.15
N ALA A 134 8.83 19.54 -9.49
CA ALA A 134 7.70 20.23 -10.10
C ALA A 134 7.05 21.12 -9.02
N PRO A 135 7.46 22.40 -8.92
CA PRO A 135 6.90 23.30 -7.93
C PRO A 135 5.45 23.63 -8.24
N HIS A 136 4.69 23.96 -7.19
CA HIS A 136 3.33 24.45 -7.31
C HIS A 136 3.32 25.96 -7.60
N SER A 137 2.14 26.54 -7.83
CA SER A 137 2.01 28.01 -7.94
C SER A 137 1.78 28.68 -6.58
N VAL A 138 1.22 27.92 -5.63
CA VAL A 138 0.90 28.39 -4.27
C VAL A 138 0.80 27.20 -3.32
N VAL A 139 1.26 27.36 -2.08
CA VAL A 139 0.98 26.45 -0.96
C VAL A 139 -0.06 27.08 -0.06
N VAL A 140 -1.08 26.32 0.34
CA VAL A 140 -2.10 26.77 1.30
C VAL A 140 -2.19 25.82 2.48
N TYR A 141 -2.38 26.39 3.67
CA TYR A 141 -2.38 25.66 4.93
C TYR A 141 -3.75 25.76 5.64
N PRO A 142 -4.76 24.99 5.22
CA PRO A 142 -6.08 24.98 5.87
C PRO A 142 -5.97 24.54 7.34
N SER A 143 -6.90 25.00 8.17
CA SER A 143 -7.01 24.57 9.58
C SER A 143 -8.37 23.94 9.91
N SER A 144 -9.21 23.72 8.90
CA SER A 144 -10.59 23.22 9.05
C SER A 144 -11.10 22.62 7.74
N THR A 145 -12.12 21.77 7.82
CA THR A 145 -12.83 21.26 6.64
C THR A 145 -13.43 22.40 5.82
N GLU A 146 -13.94 23.45 6.49
CA GLU A 146 -14.52 24.63 5.86
C GLU A 146 -13.50 25.40 5.02
N ASP A 147 -12.25 25.49 5.47
CA ASP A 147 -11.18 26.10 4.68
C ASP A 147 -10.86 25.29 3.43
N VAL A 148 -10.82 23.96 3.55
CA VAL A 148 -10.65 23.06 2.38
C VAL A 148 -11.77 23.26 1.36
N VAL A 149 -13.04 23.36 1.81
CA VAL A 149 -14.18 23.65 0.93
C VAL A 149 -14.00 24.98 0.21
N LYS A 150 -13.53 26.04 0.89
CA LYS A 150 -13.27 27.35 0.26
C LYS A 150 -12.16 27.24 -0.79
N ILE A 151 -11.06 26.53 -0.48
CA ILE A 151 -9.96 26.28 -1.41
C ILE A 151 -10.46 25.58 -2.68
N VAL A 152 -11.22 24.49 -2.53
CA VAL A 152 -11.77 23.72 -3.65
C VAL A 152 -12.70 24.56 -4.52
N LYS A 153 -13.54 25.42 -3.92
CA LYS A 153 -14.41 26.34 -4.67
C LYS A 153 -13.61 27.36 -5.47
N ILE A 154 -12.54 27.93 -4.90
CA ILE A 154 -11.66 28.87 -5.61
C ILE A 154 -10.92 28.14 -6.74
N ALA A 155 -10.39 26.94 -6.48
CA ALA A 155 -9.73 26.10 -7.48
C ALA A 155 -10.67 25.79 -8.66
N THR A 156 -11.91 25.41 -8.37
CA THR A 156 -12.94 25.13 -9.37
C THR A 156 -13.28 26.37 -10.21
N LYS A 157 -13.48 27.52 -9.56
CA LYS A 157 -13.79 28.80 -10.21
C LYS A 157 -12.73 29.20 -11.23
N HIS A 158 -11.45 29.03 -10.88
CA HIS A 158 -10.31 29.42 -11.72
C HIS A 158 -9.69 28.26 -12.50
N ARG A 159 -10.30 27.06 -12.43
CA ARG A 159 -9.81 25.82 -13.04
C ARG A 159 -8.33 25.55 -12.74
N MET A 160 -7.96 25.75 -11.48
CA MET A 160 -6.60 25.58 -10.99
C MET A 160 -6.44 24.16 -10.42
N PRO A 161 -5.41 23.38 -10.84
CA PRO A 161 -5.13 22.07 -10.27
C PRO A 161 -4.94 22.12 -8.75
N VAL A 162 -5.31 21.04 -8.08
CA VAL A 162 -5.21 20.89 -6.62
C VAL A 162 -4.47 19.60 -6.30
N THR A 163 -3.39 19.71 -5.54
CA THR A 163 -2.58 18.57 -5.08
C THR A 163 -2.61 18.56 -3.55
N PRO A 164 -3.26 17.57 -2.92
CA PRO A 164 -3.21 17.40 -1.48
C PRO A 164 -1.79 17.02 -1.04
N TYR A 165 -1.35 17.60 0.07
CA TYR A 165 -0.04 17.37 0.64
C TYR A 165 -0.18 17.01 2.12
N SER A 166 0.71 16.12 2.58
CA SER A 166 0.65 15.51 3.91
C SER A 166 2.09 15.36 4.43
N GLY A 167 2.45 14.26 5.10
CA GLY A 167 3.83 14.07 5.60
C GLY A 167 4.96 14.01 4.55
N ALA A 168 4.66 14.11 3.25
CA ALA A 168 5.63 14.14 2.14
C ALA A 168 6.67 13.02 2.11
N THR A 169 6.27 11.82 2.54
CA THR A 169 7.12 10.63 2.59
C THR A 169 6.91 9.65 1.43
N SER A 170 5.98 9.95 0.51
CA SER A 170 5.64 9.06 -0.61
C SER A 170 6.73 9.02 -1.68
N LEU A 171 6.85 7.92 -2.42
CA LEU A 171 8.01 7.64 -3.28
C LEU A 171 7.76 7.69 -4.80
N GLU A 172 6.50 7.71 -5.26
CA GLU A 172 6.16 7.71 -6.70
C GLU A 172 5.73 9.09 -7.22
N GLY A 173 6.20 10.19 -6.61
CA GLY A 173 5.92 11.55 -7.09
C GLY A 173 4.47 12.04 -6.86
N HIS A 174 3.79 11.48 -5.86
CA HIS A 174 2.37 11.71 -5.57
C HIS A 174 2.00 13.20 -5.40
N TYR A 175 2.86 13.94 -4.70
CA TYR A 175 2.61 15.34 -4.32
C TYR A 175 3.32 16.35 -5.23
N ARG A 176 3.96 15.90 -6.32
CA ARG A 176 4.58 16.77 -7.32
C ARG A 176 3.53 17.71 -7.92
N GLY A 177 3.91 18.96 -8.14
CA GLY A 177 3.10 19.93 -8.89
C GLY A 177 2.79 19.43 -10.30
N HIS A 178 1.68 19.90 -10.85
CA HIS A 178 1.42 19.73 -12.28
C HIS A 178 2.32 20.68 -13.07
N SER A 179 2.66 20.34 -14.33
CA SER A 179 3.54 21.16 -15.18
C SER A 179 3.02 22.58 -15.45
N THR A 180 1.70 22.78 -15.31
CA THR A 180 1.05 24.10 -15.41
C THR A 180 1.07 24.88 -14.10
N GLY A 181 1.58 24.32 -13.01
CA GLY A 181 1.39 24.82 -11.66
C GLY A 181 0.07 24.35 -11.03
N GLY A 182 -0.32 24.96 -9.91
CA GLY A 182 -1.49 24.56 -9.14
C GLY A 182 -1.41 24.94 -7.66
N ILE A 183 -2.39 24.50 -6.89
CA ILE A 183 -2.50 24.70 -5.45
C ILE A 183 -2.01 23.44 -4.74
N CYS A 184 -0.96 23.56 -3.93
CA CYS A 184 -0.60 22.56 -2.94
C CYS A 184 -1.41 22.81 -1.67
N VAL A 185 -2.21 21.83 -1.24
CA VAL A 185 -3.01 21.92 -0.01
C VAL A 185 -2.30 21.15 1.08
N ASP A 186 -1.49 21.83 1.88
CA ASP A 186 -0.76 21.20 2.99
C ASP A 186 -1.67 21.05 4.21
N MET A 187 -1.93 19.79 4.57
CA MET A 187 -2.78 19.41 5.68
C MET A 187 -2.07 19.46 7.05
N SER A 188 -0.81 19.91 7.12
CA SER A 188 0.00 19.98 8.34
C SER A 188 -0.65 20.76 9.48
N ASN A 189 -1.45 21.80 9.19
CA ASN A 189 -2.19 22.57 10.18
C ASN A 189 -3.49 21.88 10.70
N MET A 190 -3.79 20.68 10.21
CA MET A 190 -4.90 19.83 10.64
C MET A 190 -4.34 18.54 11.24
N ASP A 191 -3.66 18.63 12.39
CA ASP A 191 -2.87 17.55 13.01
C ASP A 191 -3.43 16.98 14.32
N LYS A 192 -4.63 17.40 14.72
CA LYS A 192 -5.17 17.08 16.05
C LYS A 192 -5.76 15.67 16.13
N ILE A 193 -5.54 15.01 17.26
CA ILE A 193 -6.40 13.93 17.74
C ILE A 193 -7.66 14.57 18.32
N LEU A 194 -8.82 14.26 17.74
CA LEU A 194 -10.10 14.85 18.10
C LEU A 194 -10.78 14.07 19.24
N GLU A 195 -10.80 12.74 19.16
CA GLU A 195 -11.46 11.86 20.12
C GLU A 195 -10.69 10.54 20.27
N ILE A 196 -10.64 9.97 21.49
CA ILE A 196 -10.08 8.64 21.75
C ILE A 196 -11.15 7.79 22.44
N HIS A 197 -11.56 6.68 21.82
CA HIS A 197 -12.57 5.75 22.32
C HIS A 197 -11.91 4.46 22.81
N GLU A 198 -11.28 4.50 23.98
CA GLU A 198 -10.56 3.36 24.54
C GLU A 198 -11.43 2.09 24.63
N ALA A 199 -12.68 2.23 25.08
CA ALA A 199 -13.63 1.12 25.21
C ALA A 199 -13.96 0.43 23.88
N ASP A 200 -13.88 1.16 22.76
CA ASP A 200 -14.18 0.64 21.43
C ASP A 200 -12.93 0.31 20.61
N SER A 201 -11.75 0.67 21.13
CA SER A 201 -10.46 0.56 20.45
C SER A 201 -10.42 1.29 19.11
N ASP A 202 -10.84 2.56 19.09
CA ASP A 202 -10.68 3.45 17.94
C ASP A 202 -10.43 4.91 18.38
N LEU A 203 -10.05 5.76 17.43
CA LEU A 203 -9.90 7.20 17.64
C LEU A 203 -10.28 7.98 16.38
N VAL A 204 -10.59 9.26 16.56
CA VAL A 204 -10.87 10.22 15.48
C VAL A 204 -9.75 11.25 15.45
N CYS A 205 -9.16 11.51 14.29
CA CYS A 205 -8.10 12.48 14.12
C CYS A 205 -8.20 13.24 12.78
N GLN A 206 -7.48 14.35 12.72
CA GLN A 206 -7.28 15.12 11.50
C GLN A 206 -6.15 14.51 10.64
N PRO A 207 -6.14 14.74 9.30
CA PRO A 207 -5.26 14.06 8.35
C PRO A 207 -3.76 14.34 8.54
N GLY A 208 -3.40 15.49 9.10
CA GLY A 208 -2.02 15.87 9.42
C GLY A 208 -1.47 15.18 10.67
N ALA A 209 -2.29 14.44 11.43
CA ALA A 209 -1.83 13.76 12.63
C ALA A 209 -0.78 12.70 12.28
N GLY A 210 0.38 12.74 12.94
CA GLY A 210 1.44 11.75 12.80
C GLY A 210 1.07 10.44 13.48
N TRP A 211 1.31 9.31 12.82
CA TRP A 211 0.97 7.99 13.40
C TRP A 211 1.83 7.66 14.63
N MET A 212 3.09 8.14 14.66
CA MET A 212 3.96 8.02 15.82
C MET A 212 3.46 8.86 16.99
N ASP A 213 3.05 10.11 16.74
CA ASP A 213 2.52 11.01 17.77
C ASP A 213 1.23 10.46 18.37
N ILE A 214 0.39 9.81 17.56
CA ILE A 214 -0.78 9.06 18.03
C ILE A 214 -0.36 7.97 19.02
N ASN A 215 0.59 7.11 18.63
CA ASN A 215 1.05 6.01 19.49
C ASN A 215 1.74 6.51 20.77
N ASP A 216 2.53 7.56 20.68
CA ASP A 216 3.16 8.21 21.82
C ASP A 216 2.13 8.85 22.75
N THR A 217 1.08 9.47 22.20
CA THR A 217 -0.03 10.03 22.99
C THR A 217 -0.79 8.94 23.74
N LEU A 218 -1.09 7.81 23.09
CA LEU A 218 -1.75 6.67 23.74
C LEU A 218 -0.88 6.12 24.89
N LYS A 219 0.42 5.95 24.65
CA LYS A 219 1.40 5.52 25.66
C LYS A 219 1.48 6.49 26.85
N GLN A 220 1.58 7.80 26.59
CA GLN A 220 1.65 8.83 27.63
C GLN A 220 0.38 8.86 28.50
N LYS A 221 -0.78 8.55 27.92
CA LYS A 221 -2.06 8.43 28.63
C LYS A 221 -2.25 7.10 29.36
N GLY A 222 -1.31 6.15 29.23
CA GLY A 222 -1.40 4.83 29.83
C GLY A 222 -2.43 3.91 29.16
N ILE A 223 -2.86 4.23 27.93
CA ILE A 223 -3.83 3.45 27.18
C ILE A 223 -3.10 2.26 26.53
N PRO A 224 -3.47 1.00 26.81
CA PRO A 224 -2.76 -0.19 26.33
C PRO A 224 -3.13 -0.56 24.88
N LEU A 225 -3.30 0.44 24.04
CA LEU A 225 -3.68 0.32 22.63
C LEU A 225 -2.67 1.07 21.75
N PHE A 226 -2.59 0.70 20.47
CA PHE A 226 -1.77 1.39 19.48
C PHE A 226 -2.39 1.27 18.08
N PHE A 227 -2.05 2.19 17.19
CA PHE A 227 -2.32 2.09 15.75
C PHE A 227 -1.18 1.30 15.08
N PRO A 228 -1.46 0.17 14.41
CA PRO A 228 -0.42 -0.79 14.04
C PRO A 228 0.23 -0.57 12.67
N ILE A 229 -0.37 0.23 11.79
CA ILE A 229 0.21 0.50 10.47
C ILE A 229 1.41 1.44 10.64
N ASP A 230 2.59 1.03 10.15
CA ASP A 230 3.88 1.62 10.50
C ASP A 230 4.76 1.92 9.27
N PRO A 231 4.34 2.84 8.38
CA PRO A 231 5.16 3.27 7.25
C PRO A 231 6.29 4.20 7.74
N ALA A 232 6.82 5.04 6.85
CA ALA A 232 7.84 6.03 7.19
C ALA A 232 7.48 6.82 8.47
N PRO A 233 8.46 7.08 9.37
CA PRO A 233 8.22 7.73 10.67
C PRO A 233 7.37 9.01 10.58
N SER A 234 7.70 9.93 9.67
CA SER A 234 7.00 11.21 9.51
C SER A 234 5.71 11.15 8.67
N ALA A 235 5.22 9.95 8.34
CA ALA A 235 3.95 9.82 7.64
C ALA A 235 2.78 10.25 8.53
N THR A 236 1.78 10.85 7.91
CA THR A 236 0.57 11.35 8.57
C THR A 236 -0.66 10.60 8.06
N ILE A 237 -1.70 10.52 8.89
CA ILE A 237 -2.87 9.65 8.69
C ILE A 237 -3.58 9.88 7.34
N GLY A 238 -3.66 11.11 6.86
CA GLY A 238 -4.26 11.45 5.57
C GLY A 238 -3.48 10.86 4.39
N GLY A 239 -2.15 11.04 4.41
CA GLY A 239 -1.25 10.42 3.42
C GLY A 239 -1.33 8.89 3.46
N MET A 240 -1.31 8.31 4.66
CA MET A 240 -1.41 6.86 4.87
C MET A 240 -2.68 6.24 4.27
N LEU A 241 -3.83 6.89 4.49
CA LEU A 241 -5.10 6.47 3.88
C LEU A 241 -5.01 6.64 2.36
N SER A 242 -4.62 7.82 1.90
CA SER A 242 -4.63 8.22 0.49
C SER A 242 -3.73 7.34 -0.39
N THR A 243 -2.56 6.91 0.10
CA THR A 243 -1.66 6.02 -0.64
C THR A 243 -1.99 4.54 -0.45
N GLY A 244 -2.87 4.20 0.49
CA GLY A 244 -3.14 2.79 0.82
C GLY A 244 -1.90 2.10 1.39
N CYS A 245 -1.14 2.82 2.24
CA CYS A 245 0.16 2.39 2.75
C CYS A 245 0.16 1.03 3.48
N SER A 246 1.36 0.49 3.67
CA SER A 246 1.61 -0.76 4.40
C SER A 246 2.64 -0.53 5.53
N GLY A 247 3.82 -1.14 5.47
CA GLY A 247 4.82 -1.14 6.54
C GLY A 247 5.12 -2.53 7.11
N THR A 248 6.11 -2.60 8.00
CA THR A 248 6.67 -3.88 8.48
C THR A 248 5.68 -4.73 9.29
N ASN A 249 4.67 -4.11 9.90
CA ASN A 249 3.65 -4.79 10.69
C ASN A 249 2.53 -5.43 9.83
N ALA A 250 2.54 -5.23 8.51
CA ALA A 250 1.47 -5.69 7.61
C ALA A 250 1.30 -7.22 7.61
N VAL A 251 2.38 -7.98 7.84
CA VAL A 251 2.33 -9.44 8.01
C VAL A 251 1.30 -9.86 9.07
N ARG A 252 1.21 -9.12 10.18
CA ARG A 252 0.29 -9.43 11.28
C ARG A 252 -1.04 -8.72 11.21
N TYR A 253 -1.00 -7.45 10.80
CA TYR A 253 -2.12 -6.53 10.91
C TYR A 253 -2.79 -6.23 9.57
N GLY A 254 -2.17 -6.56 8.44
CA GLY A 254 -2.59 -6.14 7.11
C GLY A 254 -2.21 -4.69 6.83
N THR A 255 -2.58 -4.21 5.64
CA THR A 255 -2.25 -2.86 5.15
C THR A 255 -3.36 -1.85 5.44
N ALA A 256 -3.22 -0.60 4.99
CA ALA A 256 -4.30 0.39 4.99
C ALA A 256 -5.56 -0.09 4.25
N LYS A 257 -5.42 -1.02 3.28
CA LYS A 257 -6.57 -1.64 2.58
C LYS A 257 -7.32 -2.66 3.44
N ALA A 258 -6.77 -3.06 4.59
CA ALA A 258 -7.51 -3.83 5.62
C ALA A 258 -8.49 -2.93 6.40
N GLU A 259 -9.04 -3.41 7.51
CA GLU A 259 -10.06 -2.73 8.31
C GLU A 259 -9.44 -1.86 9.44
N TRP A 260 -8.49 -1.00 9.09
CA TRP A 260 -7.87 -0.02 10.01
C TRP A 260 -8.42 1.38 9.88
N PHE A 261 -8.78 1.79 8.67
CA PHE A 261 -9.46 3.04 8.41
C PHE A 261 -10.96 2.78 8.41
N LEU A 262 -11.63 3.14 9.51
CA LEU A 262 -13.06 2.89 9.67
C LEU A 262 -13.88 3.82 8.78
N ASN A 263 -13.60 5.11 8.76
CA ASN A 263 -14.24 6.05 7.84
C ASN A 263 -13.35 7.28 7.64
N ALA A 264 -13.71 8.09 6.65
CA ALA A 264 -13.11 9.39 6.41
C ALA A 264 -14.20 10.44 6.16
N THR A 265 -13.94 11.68 6.56
CA THR A 265 -14.61 12.87 6.04
C THR A 265 -13.76 13.42 4.90
N VAL A 266 -14.39 13.67 3.74
CA VAL A 266 -13.71 14.03 2.50
C VAL A 266 -14.42 15.22 1.86
N VAL A 267 -13.63 16.19 1.40
CA VAL A 267 -14.09 17.26 0.51
C VAL A 267 -13.90 16.81 -0.94
N LEU A 268 -15.01 16.65 -1.64
CA LEU A 268 -15.05 16.26 -3.05
C LEU A 268 -14.68 17.44 -3.97
N PRO A 269 -14.32 17.19 -5.25
CA PRO A 269 -14.10 18.25 -6.23
C PRO A 269 -15.28 19.20 -6.43
N SER A 270 -16.51 18.75 -6.18
CA SER A 270 -17.71 19.60 -6.15
C SER A 270 -17.71 20.63 -5.00
N GLY A 271 -16.84 20.46 -4.00
CA GLY A 271 -16.85 21.18 -2.73
C GLY A 271 -17.83 20.61 -1.70
N GLU A 272 -18.52 19.50 -2.01
CA GLU A 272 -19.36 18.78 -1.06
C GLU A 272 -18.50 18.07 -0.01
N VAL A 273 -18.97 18.07 1.24
CA VAL A 273 -18.35 17.34 2.35
C VAL A 273 -19.15 16.06 2.59
N ILE A 274 -18.49 14.91 2.44
CA ILE A 274 -19.09 13.61 2.72
C ILE A 274 -18.39 12.93 3.88
N LYS A 275 -19.11 12.07 4.60
CA LYS A 275 -18.54 11.09 5.53
C LYS A 275 -18.81 9.70 5.01
N THR A 276 -17.77 8.91 4.75
CA THR A 276 -17.87 7.67 3.97
C THR A 276 -18.77 6.62 4.62
N ARG A 277 -18.73 6.53 5.96
CA ARG A 277 -19.69 5.78 6.78
C ARG A 277 -19.64 6.20 8.25
N ARG A 278 -20.52 5.63 9.07
CA ARG A 278 -20.48 5.76 10.55
C ARG A 278 -19.36 4.90 11.17
N ARG A 279 -19.10 5.08 12.47
CA ARG A 279 -18.00 4.45 13.23
C ARG A 279 -18.15 2.94 13.46
N SER A 280 -19.33 2.35 13.24
CA SER A 280 -19.57 0.93 13.49
C SER A 280 -18.59 0.03 12.75
N ARG A 281 -17.99 -0.94 13.47
CA ARG A 281 -16.99 -1.89 12.91
C ARG A 281 -17.51 -2.70 11.72
N LYS A 282 -18.81 -2.97 11.69
CA LYS A 282 -19.47 -3.70 10.59
C LYS A 282 -20.61 -2.84 10.05
N SER A 283 -20.67 -2.74 8.74
CA SER A 283 -21.78 -2.13 8.02
C SER A 283 -21.95 -2.85 6.69
N SER A 284 -23.19 -3.04 6.28
CA SER A 284 -23.55 -3.52 4.93
C SER A 284 -24.52 -2.54 4.25
N ALA A 285 -24.54 -1.29 4.73
CA ALA A 285 -25.38 -0.23 4.20
C ALA A 285 -24.74 0.35 2.92
N GLY A 286 -25.01 -0.27 1.79
CA GLY A 286 -24.52 0.18 0.47
C GLY A 286 -23.04 -0.13 0.23
N PHE A 287 -22.45 0.59 -0.73
CA PHE A 287 -21.04 0.45 -1.09
C PHE A 287 -20.12 1.02 0.00
N ASP A 288 -18.98 0.37 0.23
CA ASP A 288 -17.94 0.93 1.10
C ASP A 288 -17.14 2.00 0.34
N THR A 289 -17.64 3.23 0.39
CA THR A 289 -16.97 4.38 -0.23
C THR A 289 -15.63 4.71 0.43
N THR A 290 -15.37 4.24 1.65
CA THR A 290 -14.06 4.43 2.32
C THR A 290 -12.95 3.80 1.50
N LYS A 291 -13.19 2.60 0.94
CA LYS A 291 -12.23 1.88 0.09
C LYS A 291 -11.99 2.58 -1.23
N LEU A 292 -12.90 3.43 -1.69
CA LEU A 292 -12.70 4.24 -2.88
C LEU A 292 -11.62 5.31 -2.67
N PHE A 293 -11.50 5.84 -1.45
CA PHE A 293 -10.50 6.87 -1.11
C PHE A 293 -9.15 6.28 -0.64
N ILE A 294 -9.14 5.02 -0.20
CA ILE A 294 -7.91 4.33 0.18
C ILE A 294 -7.12 3.94 -1.07
N GLY A 295 -5.93 4.52 -1.25
CA GLY A 295 -5.15 4.35 -2.48
C GLY A 295 -5.61 5.24 -3.64
N ALA A 296 -6.46 6.24 -3.39
CA ALA A 296 -6.89 7.20 -4.41
C ALA A 296 -5.86 8.31 -4.66
N GLU A 297 -4.83 8.42 -3.83
CA GLU A 297 -3.69 9.33 -4.01
C GLU A 297 -4.09 10.79 -4.24
N GLY A 298 -5.14 11.25 -3.55
CA GLY A 298 -5.66 12.61 -3.66
C GLY A 298 -6.40 12.91 -4.97
N THR A 299 -6.63 11.91 -5.83
CA THR A 299 -7.29 12.10 -7.12
C THR A 299 -8.82 12.19 -7.02
N LEU A 300 -9.43 11.70 -5.94
CA LEU A 300 -10.90 11.68 -5.79
C LEU A 300 -11.43 12.68 -4.74
N GLY A 301 -10.55 13.31 -3.95
CA GLY A 301 -10.96 14.22 -2.89
C GLY A 301 -9.84 14.54 -1.91
N ILE A 302 -10.09 15.48 -1.01
CA ILE A 302 -9.18 15.85 0.10
C ILE A 302 -9.76 15.32 1.40
N ILE A 303 -9.00 14.46 2.09
CA ILE A 303 -9.37 13.89 3.39
C ILE A 303 -9.18 14.96 4.48
N THR A 304 -10.18 15.19 5.33
CA THR A 304 -10.14 16.23 6.39
C THR A 304 -10.37 15.71 7.81
N GLU A 305 -10.86 14.48 7.96
CA GLU A 305 -10.98 13.77 9.24
C GLU A 305 -10.95 12.26 8.96
N VAL A 306 -10.38 11.48 9.87
CA VAL A 306 -10.29 10.02 9.75
C VAL A 306 -10.64 9.38 11.08
N THR A 307 -11.42 8.32 11.05
CA THR A 307 -11.58 7.41 12.19
C THR A 307 -10.72 6.18 11.97
N ILE A 308 -9.77 5.90 12.87
CA ILE A 308 -8.88 4.74 12.79
C ILE A 308 -9.13 3.76 13.94
N ARG A 309 -8.97 2.47 13.65
CA ARG A 309 -9.02 1.40 14.63
C ARG A 309 -7.67 1.26 15.35
N LEU A 310 -7.71 0.88 16.62
CA LEU A 310 -6.56 0.55 17.44
C LEU A 310 -6.49 -0.96 17.74
N ALA A 311 -5.28 -1.43 18.04
CA ALA A 311 -4.98 -2.80 18.44
C ALA A 311 -4.44 -2.83 19.88
N PRO A 312 -4.63 -3.93 20.63
CA PRO A 312 -3.95 -4.12 21.91
C PRO A 312 -2.42 -4.11 21.73
N LEU A 313 -1.72 -3.39 22.60
CA LEU A 313 -0.26 -3.39 22.64
C LEU A 313 0.23 -4.69 23.30
N LEU A 314 1.06 -5.46 22.61
CA LEU A 314 1.56 -6.77 23.06
C LEU A 314 3.09 -6.80 23.15
N PRO A 315 3.67 -7.61 24.07
CA PRO A 315 5.10 -7.88 24.11
C PRO A 315 5.66 -8.41 22.78
N THR A 316 6.91 -8.02 22.47
CA THR A 316 7.63 -8.46 21.28
C THR A 316 9.04 -8.94 21.59
N SER A 317 9.64 -9.72 20.69
CA SER A 317 11.05 -10.11 20.71
C SER A 317 11.55 -10.22 19.27
N VAL A 318 12.86 -10.07 19.05
CA VAL A 318 13.46 -10.09 17.72
C VAL A 318 14.41 -11.27 17.60
N ALA A 319 14.42 -11.92 16.44
CA ALA A 319 15.38 -12.97 16.11
C ALA A 319 15.99 -12.75 14.73
N VAL A 320 17.23 -13.20 14.54
CA VAL A 320 17.97 -13.10 13.28
C VAL A 320 18.52 -14.47 12.91
N VAL A 321 18.51 -14.81 11.62
CA VAL A 321 19.08 -16.05 11.08
C VAL A 321 19.65 -15.81 9.69
N GLN A 322 20.78 -16.45 9.38
CA GLN A 322 21.46 -16.32 8.09
C GLN A 322 21.18 -17.53 7.19
N PHE A 323 21.11 -17.30 5.89
CA PHE A 323 20.84 -18.30 4.87
C PHE A 323 21.96 -18.34 3.82
N PRO A 324 22.03 -19.42 3.03
CA PRO A 324 22.95 -19.51 1.88
C PRO A 324 22.61 -18.51 0.78
N ASP A 325 21.31 -18.27 0.54
CA ASP A 325 20.81 -17.33 -0.46
C ASP A 325 19.36 -16.84 -0.15
N VAL A 326 18.93 -15.80 -0.87
CA VAL A 326 17.59 -15.17 -0.79
C VAL A 326 16.45 -16.15 -1.07
N ARG A 327 16.66 -17.15 -1.93
CA ARG A 327 15.64 -18.14 -2.30
C ARG A 327 15.40 -19.09 -1.13
N LYS A 328 16.46 -19.57 -0.47
CA LYS A 328 16.36 -20.39 0.74
C LYS A 328 15.71 -19.66 1.90
N ALA A 329 16.05 -18.39 2.09
CA ALA A 329 15.43 -17.54 3.11
C ALA A 329 13.91 -17.45 2.88
N THR A 330 13.48 -17.05 1.67
CA THR A 330 12.05 -16.86 1.34
C THR A 330 11.25 -18.17 1.29
N GLU A 331 11.85 -19.28 0.87
CA GLU A 331 11.22 -20.61 0.96
C GLU A 331 10.94 -21.02 2.41
N ALA A 332 11.83 -20.68 3.35
CA ALA A 332 11.65 -20.95 4.78
C ALA A 332 10.52 -20.10 5.39
N VAL A 333 10.38 -18.84 4.98
CA VAL A 333 9.31 -17.94 5.43
C VAL A 333 7.94 -18.54 5.16
N ARG A 334 7.72 -19.07 3.95
CA ARG A 334 6.44 -19.70 3.58
C ARG A 334 6.07 -20.83 4.54
N GLU A 335 7.04 -21.67 4.90
CA GLU A 335 6.83 -22.75 5.87
C GLU A 335 6.52 -22.20 7.27
N VAL A 336 7.28 -21.20 7.74
CA VAL A 336 7.06 -20.55 9.04
C VAL A 336 5.65 -19.96 9.13
N MET A 337 5.20 -19.24 8.11
CA MET A 337 3.86 -18.62 8.07
C MET A 337 2.76 -19.69 8.16
N ASN A 338 2.92 -20.83 7.50
CA ASN A 338 1.97 -21.95 7.57
C ASN A 338 1.92 -22.66 8.93
N ARG A 339 2.88 -22.42 9.83
CA ARG A 339 2.82 -22.93 11.21
C ARG A 339 1.89 -22.11 12.11
N GLY A 340 1.43 -20.93 11.66
CA GLY A 340 0.45 -20.12 12.40
C GLY A 340 0.98 -19.55 13.72
N VAL A 341 2.31 -19.40 13.85
CA VAL A 341 2.93 -18.83 15.05
C VAL A 341 2.86 -17.29 15.07
N GLY A 342 3.07 -16.69 16.24
CA GLY A 342 2.89 -15.25 16.47
C GLY A 342 3.99 -14.39 15.83
N ILE A 343 3.97 -14.24 14.51
CA ILE A 343 4.86 -13.35 13.75
C ILE A 343 4.22 -11.98 13.62
N GLN A 344 4.90 -10.93 14.09
CA GLN A 344 4.54 -9.54 13.83
C GLN A 344 5.12 -9.09 12.47
N CYS A 345 6.40 -9.38 12.27
CA CYS A 345 7.16 -9.02 11.08
C CYS A 345 8.10 -10.16 10.70
N VAL A 346 8.36 -10.33 9.41
CA VAL A 346 9.46 -11.17 8.91
C VAL A 346 10.09 -10.46 7.72
N GLU A 347 11.32 -10.00 7.94
CA GLU A 347 12.02 -9.12 7.02
C GLU A 347 13.20 -9.84 6.38
N LEU A 348 13.21 -9.93 5.06
CA LEU A 348 14.41 -10.29 4.32
C LEU A 348 15.35 -9.10 4.25
N VAL A 349 16.64 -9.36 4.39
CA VAL A 349 17.72 -8.47 3.96
C VAL A 349 18.75 -9.29 3.19
N ASP A 350 19.22 -8.77 2.07
CA ASP A 350 20.25 -9.46 1.28
C ASP A 350 21.67 -9.22 1.80
N ASP A 351 22.63 -9.95 1.26
CA ASP A 351 24.04 -9.85 1.58
C ASP A 351 24.63 -8.45 1.28
N GLU A 352 24.20 -7.79 0.21
CA GLU A 352 24.58 -6.39 -0.07
C GLU A 352 24.05 -5.42 0.99
N PHE A 353 22.81 -5.60 1.47
CA PHE A 353 22.32 -4.86 2.63
C PHE A 353 23.19 -5.10 3.87
N ILE A 354 23.56 -6.35 4.15
CA ILE A 354 24.41 -6.65 5.32
C ILE A 354 25.79 -5.99 5.17
N ARG A 355 26.37 -6.01 3.96
CA ARG A 355 27.59 -5.26 3.64
C ARG A 355 27.41 -3.76 3.89
N ALA A 356 26.27 -3.22 3.49
CA ALA A 356 25.91 -1.82 3.67
C ALA A 356 25.84 -1.43 5.15
N THR A 357 25.12 -2.20 5.96
CA THR A 357 24.99 -2.00 7.41
C THR A 357 26.34 -2.11 8.12
N ASN A 358 27.17 -3.11 7.74
CA ASN A 358 28.53 -3.25 8.25
C ASN A 358 29.43 -2.05 7.88
N LYS A 359 29.27 -1.46 6.70
CA LYS A 359 30.05 -0.30 6.23
C LYS A 359 29.58 1.00 6.88
N HIS A 360 28.27 1.24 6.94
CA HIS A 360 27.67 2.46 7.47
C HIS A 360 28.00 2.66 8.96
N GLY A 361 28.08 1.57 9.73
CA GLY A 361 28.63 1.62 11.08
C GLY A 361 27.70 2.16 12.16
N MET A 362 26.40 2.32 11.86
CA MET A 362 25.38 2.64 12.87
C MET A 362 25.24 1.50 13.90
N SER A 363 25.37 0.25 13.44
CA SER A 363 25.39 -0.92 14.32
C SER A 363 26.80 -1.13 14.91
N LYS A 364 26.85 -1.44 16.21
CA LYS A 364 28.08 -1.95 16.84
C LYS A 364 28.36 -3.42 16.47
N ARG A 365 27.37 -4.14 15.95
CA ARG A 365 27.50 -5.53 15.53
C ARG A 365 28.11 -5.58 14.13
N LYS A 366 28.90 -6.63 13.89
CA LYS A 366 29.33 -7.01 12.54
C LYS A 366 28.67 -8.32 12.19
N TRP A 367 27.91 -8.32 11.11
CA TRP A 367 27.17 -9.47 10.63
C TRP A 367 27.98 -10.21 9.57
N PRO A 368 27.92 -11.56 9.52
CA PRO A 368 28.37 -12.29 8.34
C PRO A 368 27.62 -11.79 7.11
N VAL A 369 28.35 -11.48 6.03
CA VAL A 369 27.77 -11.01 4.76
C VAL A 369 27.04 -12.18 4.09
N LYS A 370 25.78 -12.35 4.46
CA LYS A 370 24.87 -13.43 4.02
C LYS A 370 23.44 -12.90 4.02
N ASP A 371 22.64 -13.40 3.08
CA ASP A 371 21.20 -13.17 3.08
C ASP A 371 20.61 -13.61 4.43
N SER A 372 19.77 -12.77 5.04
CA SER A 372 19.32 -12.95 6.43
C SER A 372 17.83 -12.64 6.57
N LEU A 373 17.18 -13.30 7.54
CA LEU A 373 15.84 -12.93 7.99
C LEU A 373 15.89 -12.31 9.37
N PHE A 374 15.15 -11.22 9.54
CA PHE A 374 14.85 -10.58 10.82
C PHE A 374 13.38 -10.86 11.15
N PHE A 375 13.15 -11.67 12.18
CA PHE A 375 11.82 -11.91 12.71
C PHE A 375 11.53 -10.98 13.87
N LYS A 376 10.32 -10.44 13.90
CA LYS A 376 9.75 -9.87 15.12
C LYS A 376 8.58 -10.73 15.56
N PHE A 377 8.73 -11.37 16.70
CA PHE A 377 7.69 -12.18 17.34
C PHE A 377 6.80 -11.29 18.19
N GLN A 378 5.52 -11.66 18.29
CA GLN A 378 4.55 -11.01 19.17
C GLN A 378 3.68 -12.06 19.84
N GLY A 379 3.45 -11.90 21.14
CA GLY A 379 2.65 -12.84 21.92
C GLY A 379 2.16 -12.22 23.21
N HIS A 380 1.13 -12.82 23.82
CA HIS A 380 0.53 -12.30 25.05
C HIS A 380 1.43 -12.51 26.30
N SER A 381 2.47 -13.33 26.21
CA SER A 381 3.41 -13.60 27.30
C SER A 381 4.79 -14.00 26.79
N LYS A 382 5.78 -14.05 27.69
CA LYS A 382 7.14 -14.49 27.39
C LYS A 382 7.19 -15.95 26.93
N GLU A 383 6.31 -16.80 27.45
CA GLU A 383 6.20 -18.21 27.09
C GLU A 383 5.72 -18.37 25.64
N SER A 384 4.73 -17.57 25.22
CA SER A 384 4.26 -17.53 23.83
C SER A 384 5.36 -17.09 22.86
N LEU A 385 6.19 -16.12 23.24
CA LEU A 385 7.34 -15.68 22.44
C LEU A 385 8.41 -16.79 22.34
N LYS A 386 8.71 -17.49 23.45
CA LYS A 386 9.67 -18.61 23.46
C LYS A 386 9.20 -19.77 22.59
N ASP A 387 7.91 -20.11 22.66
CA ASP A 387 7.34 -21.18 21.82
C ASP A 387 7.38 -20.81 20.34
N THR A 388 7.01 -19.57 20.00
CA THR A 388 7.14 -19.04 18.63
C THR A 388 8.58 -19.16 18.13
N ALA A 389 9.56 -18.70 18.92
CA ALA A 389 10.97 -18.78 18.56
C ALA A 389 11.44 -20.23 18.34
N ARG A 390 11.00 -21.18 19.19
CA ARG A 390 11.30 -22.61 19.05
C ARG A 390 10.78 -23.18 17.72
N VAL A 391 9.51 -22.92 17.39
CA VAL A 391 8.91 -23.42 16.14
C VAL A 391 9.57 -22.80 14.92
N VAL A 392 9.89 -21.50 14.96
CA VAL A 392 10.60 -20.82 13.87
C VAL A 392 11.98 -21.44 13.69
N LYS A 393 12.74 -21.63 14.78
CA LYS A 393 14.06 -22.27 14.75
C LYS A 393 14.02 -23.66 14.10
N GLU A 394 13.07 -24.51 14.52
CA GLU A 394 12.87 -25.85 13.97
C GLU A 394 12.61 -25.84 12.46
N VAL A 395 11.97 -24.80 11.93
CA VAL A 395 11.73 -24.65 10.49
C VAL A 395 12.97 -24.14 9.78
N VAL A 396 13.54 -23.02 10.21
CA VAL A 396 14.62 -22.34 9.46
C VAL A 396 15.92 -23.15 9.43
N GLU A 397 16.19 -23.96 10.47
CA GLU A 397 17.38 -24.83 10.54
C GLU A 397 17.21 -26.17 9.79
N GLN A 398 16.07 -26.43 9.15
CA GLN A 398 15.91 -27.63 8.31
C GLN A 398 16.96 -27.64 7.20
N ALA A 399 17.57 -28.80 6.95
CA ALA A 399 18.66 -28.96 5.98
C ALA A 399 18.31 -28.46 4.57
N ARG A 400 17.04 -28.52 4.16
CA ARG A 400 16.57 -28.01 2.86
C ARG A 400 16.66 -26.49 2.69
N PHE A 401 16.66 -25.74 3.81
CA PHE A 401 16.79 -24.28 3.84
C PHE A 401 18.19 -23.84 4.27
N GLY A 402 18.84 -24.60 5.17
CA GLY A 402 20.21 -24.34 5.59
C GLY A 402 20.38 -23.06 6.42
N GLY A 403 19.34 -22.66 7.18
CA GLY A 403 19.45 -21.55 8.11
C GLY A 403 20.49 -21.82 9.20
N THR A 404 21.32 -20.83 9.50
CA THR A 404 22.39 -20.92 10.51
C THR A 404 22.43 -19.66 11.38
N GLY A 405 22.99 -19.78 12.58
CA GLY A 405 23.17 -18.62 13.47
C GLY A 405 21.86 -18.03 13.99
N PHE A 406 20.84 -18.86 14.22
CA PHE A 406 19.57 -18.41 14.80
C PHE A 406 19.78 -17.80 16.19
N HIS A 407 19.64 -16.48 16.28
CA HIS A 407 19.86 -15.69 17.49
C HIS A 407 18.57 -14.98 17.88
N VAL A 408 18.13 -15.17 19.12
CA VAL A 408 16.96 -14.46 19.69
C VAL A 408 17.49 -13.44 20.68
N ALA A 409 16.90 -12.24 20.67
CA ALA A 409 17.24 -11.18 21.61
C ALA A 409 17.09 -11.64 23.07
N HIS A 410 18.11 -11.39 23.90
CA HIS A 410 18.07 -11.73 25.33
C HIS A 410 17.18 -10.78 26.14
N ASP A 411 17.04 -9.53 25.70
CA ASP A 411 16.23 -8.50 26.35
C ASP A 411 15.62 -7.50 25.34
N GLU A 412 14.86 -6.54 25.87
CA GLU A 412 14.17 -5.52 25.07
C GLU A 412 15.16 -4.56 24.38
N GLN A 413 16.31 -4.29 24.98
CA GLN A 413 17.31 -3.40 24.39
C GLN A 413 17.98 -4.07 23.19
N GLU A 414 18.41 -5.33 23.32
CA GLU A 414 18.93 -6.09 22.19
C GLU A 414 17.87 -6.24 21.10
N ALA A 415 16.60 -6.48 21.45
CA ALA A 415 15.53 -6.56 20.46
C ALA A 415 15.38 -5.25 19.68
N SER A 416 15.45 -4.11 20.38
CA SER A 416 15.42 -2.78 19.76
C SER A 416 16.64 -2.56 18.86
N ASP A 417 17.83 -2.91 19.30
CA ASP A 417 19.08 -2.75 18.54
C ASP A 417 19.06 -3.60 17.26
N LEU A 418 18.65 -4.87 17.36
CA LEU A 418 18.50 -5.76 16.20
C LEU A 418 17.46 -5.23 15.21
N TRP A 419 16.36 -4.65 15.69
CA TRP A 419 15.36 -4.08 14.80
C TRP A 419 15.83 -2.76 14.15
N ALA A 420 16.64 -1.97 14.87
CA ALA A 420 17.24 -0.76 14.33
C ALA A 420 18.20 -1.05 13.18
N ASP A 421 18.96 -2.16 13.25
CA ASP A 421 19.80 -2.65 12.15
C ASP A 421 19.02 -2.90 10.87
N ARG A 422 17.75 -3.30 10.95
CA ARG A 422 16.86 -3.46 9.78
C ARG A 422 16.26 -2.12 9.34
N LYS A 423 15.87 -1.25 10.28
CA LYS A 423 15.16 0.01 9.98
C LYS A 423 16.02 1.05 9.26
N ASN A 424 17.35 0.99 9.37
CA ASN A 424 18.26 1.97 8.76
C ASN A 424 18.56 1.71 7.26
N ALA A 425 17.76 0.86 6.60
CA ALA A 425 18.00 0.34 5.27
C ALA A 425 18.43 1.36 4.23
N TYR A 426 17.65 2.44 4.12
CA TYR A 426 17.89 3.48 3.12
C TYR A 426 19.27 4.12 3.30
N TYR A 427 19.58 4.57 4.51
CA TYR A 427 20.86 5.23 4.83
C TYR A 427 22.05 4.29 4.76
N SER A 428 21.91 3.05 5.23
CA SER A 428 22.95 2.03 5.14
C SER A 428 23.31 1.77 3.68
N SER A 429 22.30 1.64 2.81
CA SER A 429 22.49 1.36 1.38
C SER A 429 23.20 2.49 0.65
N LEU A 430 22.81 3.76 0.90
CA LEU A 430 23.50 4.91 0.31
C LEU A 430 24.99 4.97 0.68
N ALA A 431 25.39 4.42 1.83
CA ALA A 431 26.79 4.35 2.22
C ALA A 431 27.64 3.40 1.35
N LEU A 432 27.03 2.49 0.58
CA LEU A 432 27.77 1.63 -0.35
C LEU A 432 28.47 2.43 -1.44
N VAL A 433 27.80 3.44 -1.98
CA VAL A 433 28.29 4.25 -3.10
C VAL A 433 28.17 5.74 -2.74
N GLU A 434 29.28 6.33 -2.29
CA GLU A 434 29.35 7.74 -1.89
C GLU A 434 28.90 8.68 -3.02
N GLY A 435 27.98 9.60 -2.74
CA GLY A 435 27.45 10.56 -3.71
C GLY A 435 26.45 9.98 -4.71
N SER A 436 25.99 8.74 -4.52
CA SER A 436 24.87 8.18 -5.30
C SER A 436 23.53 8.73 -4.83
N LYS A 437 22.56 8.71 -5.74
CA LYS A 437 21.12 8.75 -5.42
C LYS A 437 20.61 7.32 -5.31
N GLY A 438 19.53 7.14 -4.55
CA GLY A 438 18.81 5.87 -4.45
C GLY A 438 17.47 5.96 -5.18
N TRP A 439 17.16 4.94 -5.99
CA TRP A 439 15.82 4.71 -6.51
C TRP A 439 15.17 3.59 -5.69
N PRO A 440 14.34 3.93 -4.67
CA PRO A 440 13.55 2.92 -3.97
C PRO A 440 12.39 2.46 -4.85
N THR A 441 12.19 1.17 -4.97
CA THR A 441 11.05 0.59 -5.69
C THR A 441 10.63 -0.72 -5.04
N ASP A 442 9.40 -1.13 -5.31
CA ASP A 442 8.77 -2.28 -4.69
C ASP A 442 7.87 -3.04 -5.68
N VAL A 443 7.67 -4.32 -5.40
CA VAL A 443 6.65 -5.17 -6.05
C VAL A 443 6.12 -6.16 -5.03
N CYS A 444 4.96 -6.75 -5.29
CA CYS A 444 4.43 -7.83 -4.46
C CYS A 444 3.89 -8.96 -5.33
N VAL A 445 4.04 -10.19 -4.87
CA VAL A 445 3.54 -11.41 -5.55
C VAL A 445 2.90 -12.34 -4.52
N PRO A 446 2.08 -13.31 -4.95
CA PRO A 446 1.71 -14.41 -4.08
C PRO A 446 2.97 -15.01 -3.42
N VAL A 447 2.96 -15.20 -2.09
CA VAL A 447 4.14 -15.62 -1.30
C VAL A 447 4.87 -16.84 -1.89
N SER A 448 4.12 -17.73 -2.56
CA SER A 448 4.70 -18.90 -3.26
C SER A 448 5.65 -18.58 -4.41
N LYS A 449 5.55 -17.40 -5.02
CA LYS A 449 6.32 -16.92 -6.18
C LYS A 449 7.47 -15.99 -5.80
N LEU A 450 7.48 -15.48 -4.57
CA LEU A 450 8.51 -14.58 -4.06
C LEU A 450 9.95 -15.13 -4.19
N PRO A 451 10.24 -16.41 -3.92
CA PRO A 451 11.62 -16.92 -4.04
C PRO A 451 12.20 -16.79 -5.44
N ASP A 452 11.39 -17.04 -6.48
CA ASP A 452 11.81 -16.90 -7.87
C ASP A 452 12.04 -15.42 -8.23
N LEU A 453 11.08 -14.56 -7.87
CA LEU A 453 11.12 -13.15 -8.19
C LEU A 453 12.36 -12.45 -7.60
N VAL A 454 12.66 -12.67 -6.31
CA VAL A 454 13.80 -12.02 -5.64
C VAL A 454 15.12 -12.53 -6.21
N TYR A 455 15.23 -13.85 -6.43
CA TYR A 455 16.44 -14.46 -6.99
C TYR A 455 16.75 -13.92 -8.40
N ASP A 456 15.76 -13.88 -9.28
CA ASP A 456 15.93 -13.42 -10.66
C ASP A 456 16.19 -11.90 -10.72
N THR A 457 15.57 -11.12 -9.82
CA THR A 457 15.83 -9.68 -9.73
C THR A 457 17.26 -9.40 -9.27
N LYS A 458 17.77 -10.14 -8.27
CA LYS A 458 19.16 -10.05 -7.83
C LYS A 458 20.15 -10.40 -8.94
N LYS A 459 19.83 -11.40 -9.75
CA LYS A 459 20.60 -11.77 -10.95
C LYS A 459 20.60 -10.65 -11.99
N ASP A 460 19.44 -10.10 -12.33
CA ASP A 460 19.34 -8.97 -13.27
C ASP A 460 20.19 -7.78 -12.78
N LEU A 461 20.11 -7.42 -11.49
CA LEU A 461 20.91 -6.32 -10.92
C LEU A 461 22.42 -6.53 -11.12
N ALA A 462 22.90 -7.75 -10.87
CA ALA A 462 24.30 -8.12 -11.08
C ALA A 462 24.71 -8.10 -12.57
N GLU A 463 23.87 -8.62 -13.47
CA GLU A 463 24.11 -8.63 -14.92
C GLU A 463 24.20 -7.21 -15.50
N PHE A 464 23.41 -6.28 -14.97
CA PHE A 464 23.44 -4.86 -15.36
C PHE A 464 24.56 -4.07 -14.68
N GLY A 465 25.31 -4.68 -13.76
CA GLY A 465 26.40 -4.03 -13.03
C GLY A 465 25.93 -2.92 -12.07
N LEU A 466 24.71 -3.01 -11.56
CA LEU A 466 24.12 -2.03 -10.65
C LEU A 466 24.32 -2.45 -9.20
N VAL A 467 24.71 -1.50 -8.34
CA VAL A 467 24.74 -1.71 -6.89
C VAL A 467 23.34 -1.49 -6.35
N SER A 468 22.80 -2.48 -5.65
CA SER A 468 21.49 -2.41 -5.04
C SER A 468 21.45 -3.24 -3.77
N THR A 469 20.55 -2.88 -2.86
CA THR A 469 20.20 -3.69 -1.69
C THR A 469 18.75 -4.12 -1.80
N ILE A 470 18.47 -5.31 -1.30
CA ILE A 470 17.13 -5.87 -1.23
C ILE A 470 16.72 -6.00 0.23
N VAL A 471 15.56 -5.46 0.54
CA VAL A 471 14.85 -5.71 1.79
C VAL A 471 13.41 -6.11 1.50
N GLY A 472 12.73 -6.85 2.36
CA GLY A 472 11.33 -7.17 2.07
C GLY A 472 10.50 -7.63 3.23
N HIS A 473 9.23 -7.26 3.23
CA HIS A 473 8.17 -7.76 4.11
C HIS A 473 7.74 -9.15 3.61
N VAL A 474 8.65 -10.11 3.66
CA VAL A 474 8.53 -11.37 2.89
C VAL A 474 7.42 -12.31 3.39
N GLY A 475 6.79 -11.98 4.52
CA GLY A 475 5.63 -12.70 5.06
C GLY A 475 4.34 -12.47 4.27
N ASP A 476 4.22 -11.36 3.55
CA ASP A 476 3.05 -11.04 2.72
C ASP A 476 3.36 -10.97 1.21
N GLY A 477 4.62 -11.27 0.82
CA GLY A 477 5.01 -11.39 -0.58
C GLY A 477 5.59 -10.12 -1.19
N ASN A 478 5.82 -9.07 -0.40
CA ASN A 478 6.40 -7.82 -0.84
C ASN A 478 7.92 -7.77 -0.61
N PHE A 479 8.65 -7.26 -1.60
CA PHE A 479 10.04 -6.84 -1.41
C PHE A 479 10.32 -5.52 -2.11
N HIS A 480 11.42 -4.92 -1.69
CA HIS A 480 11.95 -3.64 -2.09
C HIS A 480 13.36 -3.80 -2.65
N ALA A 481 13.65 -3.08 -3.71
CA ALA A 481 15.00 -2.88 -4.21
C ALA A 481 15.34 -1.40 -4.12
N LEU A 482 16.52 -1.08 -3.59
CA LEU A 482 17.07 0.27 -3.61
C LEU A 482 18.25 0.28 -4.57
N ILE A 483 18.05 0.82 -5.77
CA ILE A 483 19.08 0.85 -6.83
C ILE A 483 19.88 2.15 -6.70
N LEU A 484 21.21 2.03 -6.61
CA LEU A 484 22.10 3.18 -6.48
C LEU A 484 22.62 3.61 -7.85
N PHE A 485 22.58 4.91 -8.13
CA PHE A 485 23.04 5.47 -9.40
C PHE A 485 23.62 6.87 -9.21
N LYS A 486 24.52 7.28 -10.11
CA LYS A 486 25.15 8.61 -10.15
C LYS A 486 24.99 9.31 -11.48
N THR A 487 24.96 8.53 -12.55
CA THR A 487 24.95 9.02 -13.93
C THR A 487 23.61 8.74 -14.61
N ASP A 488 23.32 9.48 -15.66
CA ASP A 488 22.13 9.25 -16.49
C ASP A 488 22.16 7.87 -17.16
N GLU A 489 23.36 7.33 -17.47
CA GLU A 489 23.52 5.98 -18.00
C GLU A 489 23.13 4.91 -16.96
N GLU A 490 23.61 5.04 -15.72
CA GLU A 490 23.20 4.15 -14.62
C GLU A 490 21.72 4.28 -14.31
N MET A 491 21.15 5.49 -14.37
CA MET A 491 19.72 5.72 -14.20
C MET A 491 18.91 5.02 -15.30
N ALA A 492 19.37 5.05 -16.55
CA ALA A 492 18.73 4.36 -17.66
C ALA A 492 18.80 2.82 -17.48
N LYS A 493 19.93 2.28 -17.03
CA LYS A 493 20.06 0.85 -16.68
C LYS A 493 19.14 0.46 -15.52
N ALA A 494 19.08 1.29 -14.48
CA ALA A 494 18.18 1.09 -13.34
C ALA A 494 16.73 1.01 -13.81
N LYS A 495 16.28 1.95 -14.65
CA LYS A 495 14.95 1.93 -15.25
C LYS A 495 14.65 0.62 -16.00
N GLN A 496 15.61 0.10 -16.77
CA GLN A 496 15.45 -1.17 -17.49
C GLN A 496 15.29 -2.37 -16.54
N VAL A 497 16.10 -2.45 -15.48
CA VAL A 497 15.99 -3.54 -14.48
C VAL A 497 14.68 -3.44 -13.71
N ILE A 498 14.26 -2.25 -13.31
CA ILE A 498 12.98 -2.02 -12.62
C ILE A 498 11.81 -2.43 -13.53
N HIS A 499 11.86 -2.07 -14.82
CA HIS A 499 10.84 -2.50 -15.78
C HIS A 499 10.76 -4.04 -15.86
N ARG A 500 11.90 -4.74 -15.94
CA ARG A 500 11.94 -6.22 -15.92
C ARG A 500 11.38 -6.79 -14.62
N MET A 501 11.74 -6.20 -13.47
CA MET A 501 11.25 -6.61 -12.15
C MET A 501 9.72 -6.50 -12.06
N VAL A 502 9.16 -5.36 -12.48
CA VAL A 502 7.71 -5.12 -12.47
C VAL A 502 6.98 -6.08 -13.42
N LYS A 503 7.44 -6.20 -14.67
CA LYS A 503 6.88 -7.15 -15.64
C LYS A 503 6.88 -8.58 -15.12
N ARG A 504 7.99 -9.00 -14.48
CA ARG A 504 8.11 -10.31 -13.86
C ARG A 504 7.09 -10.49 -12.74
N ALA A 505 6.96 -9.51 -11.84
CA ALA A 505 5.97 -9.56 -10.75
C ALA A 505 4.55 -9.73 -11.30
N ILE A 506 4.14 -8.94 -12.30
CA ILE A 506 2.82 -9.05 -12.94
C ILE A 506 2.63 -10.44 -13.58
N SER A 507 3.64 -10.96 -14.29
CA SER A 507 3.58 -12.30 -14.90
C SER A 507 3.44 -13.44 -13.88
N LEU A 508 3.80 -13.18 -12.62
CA LEU A 508 3.69 -14.10 -11.49
C LEU A 508 2.40 -13.89 -10.68
N ASP A 509 1.38 -13.26 -11.27
CA ASP A 509 0.09 -12.93 -10.62
C ASP A 509 0.26 -11.94 -9.46
N GLY A 510 1.28 -11.07 -9.56
CA GLY A 510 1.58 -10.02 -8.60
C GLY A 510 1.16 -8.64 -9.07
N THR A 511 1.72 -7.63 -8.40
CA THR A 511 1.46 -6.21 -8.62
C THR A 511 2.74 -5.43 -8.87
N CYS A 512 2.65 -4.37 -9.69
CA CYS A 512 3.72 -3.42 -9.93
C CYS A 512 4.09 -2.61 -8.69
N THR A 513 3.25 -2.57 -7.65
CA THR A 513 3.47 -1.79 -6.43
C THR A 513 2.84 -2.49 -5.24
N GLY A 514 3.66 -2.87 -4.26
CA GLY A 514 3.19 -3.54 -3.05
C GLY A 514 2.58 -2.54 -2.05
N GLU A 515 3.26 -1.42 -1.84
CA GLU A 515 2.90 -0.42 -0.83
C GLU A 515 3.16 1.04 -1.20
N HIS A 516 4.01 1.33 -2.19
CA HIS A 516 4.38 2.71 -2.49
C HIS A 516 3.31 3.50 -3.24
N GLY A 517 2.36 2.82 -3.88
CA GLY A 517 1.35 3.43 -4.75
C GLY A 517 1.80 3.52 -6.20
N VAL A 518 1.04 4.25 -7.01
CA VAL A 518 1.24 4.37 -8.46
C VAL A 518 1.87 5.71 -8.81
N GLY A 519 1.35 6.79 -8.24
CA GLY A 519 1.78 8.15 -8.46
C GLY A 519 1.95 8.48 -9.93
N ILE A 520 3.12 9.01 -10.27
CA ILE A 520 3.57 9.26 -11.64
C ILE A 520 4.31 8.04 -12.20
N GLY A 521 5.14 7.40 -11.36
CA GLY A 521 6.16 6.44 -11.78
C GLY A 521 5.64 5.12 -12.33
N LYS A 522 4.52 4.61 -11.82
CA LYS A 522 4.05 3.25 -12.14
C LYS A 522 2.77 3.19 -12.96
N LYS A 523 2.27 4.33 -13.42
CA LYS A 523 1.04 4.39 -14.24
C LYS A 523 1.12 3.51 -15.48
N GLU A 524 2.28 3.43 -16.12
CA GLU A 524 2.46 2.65 -17.36
C GLU A 524 2.12 1.15 -17.21
N TYR A 525 2.15 0.62 -15.98
CA TYR A 525 1.92 -0.80 -15.69
C TYR A 525 0.45 -1.14 -15.41
N LEU A 526 -0.43 -0.15 -15.12
CA LEU A 526 -1.78 -0.46 -14.64
C LEU A 526 -2.63 -1.24 -15.64
N VAL A 527 -2.49 -0.97 -16.94
CA VAL A 527 -3.29 -1.71 -17.95
C VAL A 527 -2.85 -3.16 -18.06
N GLU A 528 -1.56 -3.41 -17.93
CA GLU A 528 -1.03 -4.77 -17.95
C GLU A 528 -1.42 -5.54 -16.68
N GLU A 529 -1.36 -4.90 -15.51
CA GLU A 529 -1.73 -5.53 -14.24
C GLU A 529 -3.24 -5.72 -14.10
N LEU A 530 -4.04 -4.67 -14.31
CA LEU A 530 -5.47 -4.64 -13.99
C LEU A 530 -6.38 -4.95 -15.18
N GLY A 531 -5.84 -4.87 -16.40
CA GLY A 531 -6.61 -4.92 -17.64
C GLY A 531 -7.27 -3.59 -18.00
N ALA A 532 -7.45 -3.36 -19.32
CA ALA A 532 -8.00 -2.13 -19.86
C ALA A 532 -9.41 -1.81 -19.33
N GLY A 533 -10.26 -2.82 -19.11
CA GLY A 533 -11.61 -2.64 -18.57
C GLY A 533 -11.61 -2.08 -17.14
N THR A 534 -10.72 -2.58 -16.28
CA THR A 534 -10.59 -2.10 -14.89
C THR A 534 -10.05 -0.67 -14.87
N VAL A 535 -9.03 -0.37 -15.67
CA VAL A 535 -8.49 1.00 -15.78
C VAL A 535 -9.54 1.97 -16.33
N LYS A 536 -10.38 1.54 -17.28
CA LYS A 536 -11.53 2.32 -17.78
C LYS A 536 -12.55 2.59 -16.68
N LEU A 537 -12.82 1.61 -15.81
CA LEU A 537 -13.70 1.81 -14.66
C LEU A 537 -13.12 2.83 -13.67
N MET A 538 -11.82 2.74 -13.35
CA MET A 538 -11.14 3.73 -12.52
C MET A 538 -11.29 5.15 -13.10
N ARG A 539 -11.08 5.29 -14.41
CA ARG A 539 -11.29 6.56 -15.12
C ARG A 539 -12.75 7.03 -15.04
N THR A 540 -13.72 6.13 -15.24
CA THR A 540 -15.15 6.46 -15.15
C THR A 540 -15.51 7.02 -13.78
N VAL A 541 -14.98 6.42 -12.71
CA VAL A 541 -15.15 6.93 -11.34
C VAL A 541 -14.50 8.31 -11.18
N LYS A 542 -13.26 8.48 -11.66
CA LYS A 542 -12.55 9.76 -11.63
C LYS A 542 -13.31 10.86 -12.36
N ASP A 543 -13.78 10.60 -13.58
CA ASP A 543 -14.49 11.57 -14.41
C ASP A 543 -15.87 11.93 -13.80
N ALA A 544 -16.52 10.99 -13.11
CA ALA A 544 -17.77 11.24 -12.40
C ALA A 544 -17.58 12.11 -11.14
N ILE A 545 -16.47 11.93 -10.41
CA ILE A 545 -16.17 12.66 -9.17
C ILE A 545 -15.49 14.01 -9.44
N ASP A 546 -14.60 14.06 -10.43
CA ASP A 546 -13.81 15.22 -10.83
C ASP A 546 -13.95 15.50 -12.34
N PRO A 547 -15.11 16.01 -12.79
CA PRO A 547 -15.37 16.24 -14.22
C PRO A 547 -14.48 17.32 -14.85
N LEU A 548 -13.80 18.14 -14.04
CA LEU A 548 -12.85 19.15 -14.50
C LEU A 548 -11.40 18.65 -14.48
N GLY A 549 -11.13 17.47 -13.93
CA GLY A 549 -9.80 16.90 -13.82
C GLY A 549 -8.83 17.73 -12.97
N LEU A 550 -9.32 18.46 -11.97
CA LEU A 550 -8.50 19.36 -11.15
C LEU A 550 -7.72 18.65 -10.05
N PHE A 551 -8.21 17.51 -9.54
CA PHE A 551 -7.65 16.85 -8.37
C PHE A 551 -6.50 15.91 -8.74
N ASN A 552 -5.32 16.25 -8.26
CA ASN A 552 -4.03 15.61 -8.46
C ASN A 552 -3.82 15.09 -9.91
N PRO A 553 -3.89 15.96 -10.94
CA PRO A 553 -3.85 15.54 -12.32
C PRO A 553 -2.50 14.90 -12.68
N GLY A 554 -2.57 13.94 -13.60
CA GLY A 554 -1.39 13.23 -14.11
C GLY A 554 -0.84 12.15 -13.18
N LYS A 555 -1.54 11.75 -12.11
CA LYS A 555 -1.19 10.60 -11.26
C LYS A 555 -2.04 9.37 -11.67
N VAL A 556 -2.43 8.48 -10.77
CA VAL A 556 -3.21 7.21 -10.91
C VAL A 556 -4.15 7.02 -12.12
N SER A 557 -4.68 8.09 -12.73
CA SER A 557 -5.49 8.03 -13.95
C SER A 557 -4.63 8.11 -15.23
N ILE A 558 -4.81 7.15 -16.14
CA ILE A 558 -4.12 7.11 -17.44
C ILE A 558 -4.96 7.84 -18.50
N SER A 559 -4.34 8.75 -19.24
CA SER A 559 -4.88 9.18 -20.54
C SER A 559 -4.71 8.03 -21.55
N PHE A 560 -5.84 7.50 -22.05
CA PHE A 560 -5.86 6.38 -23.01
C PHE A 560 -5.03 6.61 -24.29
N GLU A 561 -4.67 7.85 -24.61
CA GLU A 561 -3.82 8.17 -25.76
C GLU A 561 -2.42 7.57 -25.67
N VAL A 562 -1.89 7.34 -24.46
CA VAL A 562 -0.54 6.76 -24.28
C VAL A 562 -0.51 5.26 -24.62
N LEU A 563 -1.66 4.59 -24.70
CA LEU A 563 -1.73 3.13 -24.89
C LEU A 563 -1.97 2.69 -26.34
N LEU A 564 -2.43 3.58 -27.21
CA LEU A 564 -2.67 3.25 -28.63
C LEU A 564 -1.44 3.48 -29.52
N VAL A 565 -0.34 4.00 -28.98
CA VAL A 565 0.90 4.28 -29.72
C VAL A 565 2.01 3.30 -29.34
N SER A 566 1.79 1.99 -29.48
CA SER A 566 2.86 1.02 -29.82
C SER A 566 2.34 -0.41 -29.96
N PRO A 567 2.04 -0.82 -31.20
CA PRO A 567 2.33 -2.19 -31.64
C PRO A 567 3.45 -2.25 -32.70
N LEU A 568 4.05 -1.12 -33.10
CA LEU A 568 4.87 -1.02 -34.31
C LEU A 568 6.40 -0.92 -34.11
N MET A 569 6.92 -1.08 -32.89
CA MET A 569 8.37 -1.12 -32.63
C MET A 569 8.86 -2.46 -32.06
N LEU A 570 8.39 -3.56 -32.66
CA LEU A 570 9.01 -4.89 -32.52
C LEU A 570 9.12 -5.53 -33.91
N VAL A 571 10.20 -5.17 -34.62
CA VAL A 571 10.86 -6.00 -35.65
C VAL A 571 12.35 -5.92 -35.39
#